data_AF-A0A661ZDG5-F1
#
_entry.id   AF-A0A661ZDG5-F1
#
_cell.length_a   1.000
_cell.length_b   1.000
_cell.length_c   1.000
_cell.angle_alpha   90.00
_cell.angle_beta   90.00
_cell.angle_gamma   90.00
#
_symmetry.space_group_name_H-M   'P 1'
#
loop_
_entity.id
_entity.type
_entity.pdbx_description
1 polymer ?
#
loop_
_entity_poly.entity_id
_entity_poly.type
_entity_poly.pdbx_seq_one_letter_code
_entity_poly.pdbx_strand_id
1 'polypeptide(L)'
;MKKIGFYLALLTGLFFLSCEKHNEELGDTPDKISIGAVNNMFIKQYYTTLDGSYFSPEDLNIDLDSDGNDDIKLTSEIWGSPTVGHIPKSSIQCLSDNVQIAGFFKIDTSFLHKEIDTTVGPNNIVINDSLFYTCHQIDPSDSIIKIKYDVFKISPKDKNDVLTRSDDFKSDNITLLFDTSFYDSYFEISPDTVMFVYNIFLNDCYTFPRDEIKYIGIKITKNEIEKLGWIKLGLFDTSRILIVESAIQH
;
A
#
# COMPACT_ATOMS: atom_id res chain seq x y z
N MET A 1 2.84 -27.97 -73.63
CA MET A 1 3.07 -26.81 -72.72
C MET A 1 1.75 -26.16 -72.26
N LYS A 2 0.83 -26.91 -71.61
CA LYS A 2 -0.44 -26.35 -71.09
C LYS A 2 -0.68 -26.60 -69.58
N LYS A 3 0.21 -27.34 -68.91
CA LYS A 3 0.03 -27.72 -67.50
C LYS A 3 0.65 -26.76 -66.48
N ILE A 4 1.55 -25.87 -66.90
CA ILE A 4 2.25 -24.94 -65.99
C ILE A 4 1.34 -23.76 -65.55
N GLY A 5 0.44 -23.31 -66.42
CA GLY A 5 -0.48 -22.20 -66.10
C GLY A 5 -1.50 -22.52 -65.00
N PHE A 6 -1.88 -23.79 -64.84
CA PHE A 6 -2.87 -24.18 -63.83
C PHE A 6 -2.28 -24.18 -62.41
N TYR A 7 -1.01 -24.55 -62.26
CA TYR A 7 -0.34 -24.52 -60.95
C TYR A 7 -0.04 -23.09 -60.49
N LEU A 8 0.24 -22.16 -61.41
CA LEU A 8 0.50 -20.76 -61.05
C LEU A 8 -0.78 -20.05 -60.59
N ALA A 9 -1.94 -20.38 -61.17
CA ALA A 9 -3.24 -19.84 -60.76
C ALA A 9 -3.72 -20.42 -59.42
N LEU A 10 -3.36 -21.67 -59.10
CA LEU A 10 -3.70 -22.29 -57.81
C LEU A 10 -2.85 -21.70 -56.66
N LEU A 11 -1.60 -21.33 -56.93
CA LEU A 11 -0.70 -20.75 -55.92
C LEU A 11 -1.08 -19.32 -55.54
N THR A 12 -1.56 -18.51 -56.49
CA THR A 12 -2.05 -17.14 -56.20
C THR A 12 -3.40 -17.13 -55.47
N GLY A 13 -4.24 -18.15 -55.66
CA GLY A 13 -5.50 -18.30 -54.90
C GLY A 13 -5.30 -18.56 -53.41
N LEU A 14 -4.23 -19.28 -53.03
CA LEU A 14 -3.91 -19.58 -51.62
C LEU A 14 -3.40 -18.36 -50.83
N PHE A 15 -2.84 -17.35 -51.50
CA PHE A 15 -2.40 -16.11 -50.82
C PHE A 15 -3.56 -15.22 -50.38
N PHE A 16 -4.75 -15.32 -51.00
CA PHE A 16 -5.92 -14.54 -50.59
C PHE A 16 -6.72 -15.19 -49.44
N LEU A 17 -6.46 -16.45 -49.11
CA LEU A 17 -7.08 -17.15 -47.98
C LEU A 17 -6.25 -17.09 -46.69
N SER A 18 -5.06 -16.47 -46.72
CA SER A 18 -4.12 -16.46 -45.58
C SER A 18 -4.15 -15.16 -44.76
N CYS A 19 -5.15 -14.30 -44.91
CA CYS A 19 -5.24 -13.09 -44.11
C CYS A 19 -6.69 -12.73 -43.77
N GLU A 20 -7.42 -13.68 -43.16
CA GLU A 20 -8.41 -13.24 -42.19
C GLU A 20 -7.62 -12.66 -41.02
N LYS A 21 -7.50 -11.34 -41.00
CA LYS A 21 -7.21 -10.60 -39.79
C LYS A 21 -8.31 -10.99 -38.81
N HIS A 22 -7.99 -11.92 -37.92
CA HIS A 22 -8.81 -12.20 -36.77
C HIS A 22 -8.86 -10.87 -36.00
N ASN A 23 -9.94 -10.12 -36.21
CA ASN A 23 -10.35 -9.14 -35.25
C ASN A 23 -10.71 -10.00 -34.05
N GLU A 24 -9.74 -10.24 -33.16
CA GLU A 24 -10.07 -10.42 -31.76
C GLU A 24 -10.94 -9.21 -31.44
N GLU A 25 -12.26 -9.43 -31.40
CA GLU A 25 -13.16 -8.55 -30.67
C GLU A 25 -12.42 -8.26 -29.38
N LEU A 26 -12.19 -6.97 -29.06
CA LEU A 26 -11.62 -6.56 -27.78
C LEU A 26 -12.36 -7.37 -26.72
N GLY A 27 -11.70 -8.42 -26.22
CA GLY A 27 -12.33 -9.39 -25.36
C GLY A 27 -12.82 -8.62 -24.17
N ASP A 28 -14.12 -8.68 -23.90
CA ASP A 28 -14.75 -7.95 -22.82
C ASP A 28 -13.96 -8.26 -21.54
N THR A 29 -13.14 -7.32 -21.10
CA THR A 29 -12.22 -7.53 -19.99
C THR A 29 -13.09 -7.70 -18.76
N PRO A 30 -13.01 -8.84 -18.05
CA PRO A 30 -14.02 -9.15 -17.06
C PRO A 30 -14.04 -8.09 -15.96
N ASP A 31 -15.24 -7.63 -15.59
CA ASP A 31 -15.47 -6.57 -14.59
C ASP A 31 -14.97 -6.90 -13.18
N LYS A 32 -14.57 -8.15 -12.96
CA LYS A 32 -14.05 -8.65 -11.69
C LYS A 32 -12.96 -9.68 -11.91
N ILE A 33 -12.06 -9.75 -10.92
CA ILE A 33 -11.06 -10.81 -10.81
C ILE A 33 -11.11 -11.45 -9.43
N SER A 34 -10.64 -12.69 -9.37
CA SER A 34 -10.33 -13.36 -8.11
C SER A 34 -8.86 -13.06 -7.78
N ILE A 35 -8.59 -12.49 -6.62
CA ILE A 35 -7.26 -12.18 -6.13
C ILE A 35 -6.42 -13.46 -6.07
N GLY A 36 -5.18 -13.39 -6.58
CA GLY A 36 -4.27 -14.53 -6.68
C GLY A 36 -4.61 -15.54 -7.79
N ALA A 37 -5.65 -15.31 -8.60
CA ALA A 37 -5.87 -16.07 -9.82
C ALA A 37 -4.86 -15.66 -10.91
N VAL A 38 -4.47 -16.64 -11.73
CA VAL A 38 -3.42 -16.50 -12.75
C VAL A 38 -3.96 -16.57 -14.19
N ASN A 39 -5.20 -17.04 -14.35
CA ASN A 39 -5.79 -17.22 -15.68
C ASN A 39 -6.13 -15.85 -16.29
N ASN A 40 -5.73 -15.64 -17.54
CA ASN A 40 -5.92 -14.39 -18.27
C ASN A 40 -5.25 -13.16 -17.62
N MET A 41 -4.17 -13.39 -16.86
CA MET A 41 -3.38 -12.35 -16.24
C MET A 41 -1.94 -12.39 -16.78
N PHE A 42 -1.39 -11.22 -17.06
CA PHE A 42 0.05 -11.02 -17.17
C PHE A 42 0.66 -11.01 -15.77
N ILE A 43 1.66 -11.87 -15.49
CA ILE A 43 2.26 -12.05 -14.16
C ILE A 43 3.74 -11.71 -14.21
N LYS A 44 4.21 -10.95 -13.22
CA LYS A 44 5.61 -10.61 -13.03
C LYS A 44 6.07 -11.02 -11.64
N GLN A 45 7.14 -11.81 -11.59
CA GLN A 45 7.73 -12.28 -10.34
C GLN A 45 8.90 -11.38 -9.95
N TYR A 46 9.02 -11.08 -8.65
CA TYR A 46 10.09 -10.23 -8.12
C TYR A 46 10.94 -11.00 -7.11
N TYR A 47 10.31 -11.65 -6.12
CA TYR A 47 10.98 -12.30 -4.99
C TYR A 47 12.11 -11.45 -4.38
N THR A 48 11.80 -10.19 -4.08
CA THR A 48 12.76 -9.23 -3.52
C THR A 48 12.28 -8.70 -2.17
N THR A 49 13.22 -8.28 -1.34
CA THR A 49 12.95 -7.64 -0.06
C THR A 49 13.51 -6.23 -0.09
N LEU A 50 12.69 -5.25 0.28
CA LEU A 50 13.16 -3.89 0.57
C LEU A 50 13.41 -3.77 2.06
N ASP A 51 14.61 -3.36 2.43
CA ASP A 51 15.09 -3.20 3.79
C ASP A 51 15.79 -1.84 3.92
N GLY A 52 14.98 -0.78 3.80
CA GLY A 52 15.45 0.58 3.98
C GLY A 52 15.96 0.83 5.40
N SER A 53 17.00 1.66 5.52
CA SER A 53 17.65 1.94 6.80
C SER A 53 17.47 3.41 7.22
N TYR A 54 18.11 3.79 8.33
CA TYR A 54 17.97 5.13 8.91
C TYR A 54 18.45 6.22 7.96
N PHE A 55 17.53 7.07 7.49
CA PHE A 55 17.77 8.08 6.44
C PHE A 55 18.33 7.55 5.12
N SER A 56 18.19 6.25 4.83
CA SER A 56 18.55 5.65 3.55
C SER A 56 17.37 4.81 3.07
N PRO A 57 16.36 5.42 2.43
CA PRO A 57 15.23 4.69 1.89
C PRO A 57 15.69 3.69 0.84
N GLU A 58 15.02 2.54 0.78
CA GLU A 58 15.12 1.60 -0.33
C GLU A 58 13.81 1.60 -1.12
N ASP A 59 13.96 1.73 -2.43
CA ASP A 59 12.86 1.92 -3.36
C ASP A 59 12.81 0.80 -4.40
N LEU A 60 11.60 0.35 -4.74
CA LEU A 60 11.35 -0.51 -5.90
C LEU A 60 10.27 0.11 -6.77
N ASN A 61 10.62 0.36 -8.01
CA ASN A 61 9.65 0.71 -9.02
C ASN A 61 9.13 -0.55 -9.73
N ILE A 62 7.83 -0.57 -10.01
CA ILE A 62 7.10 -1.67 -10.61
C ILE A 62 6.34 -1.14 -11.83
N ASP A 63 6.80 -1.53 -13.00
CA ASP A 63 6.01 -1.58 -14.24
C ASP A 63 5.12 -2.84 -14.21
N LEU A 64 3.80 -2.64 -14.13
CA LEU A 64 2.77 -3.67 -14.00
C LEU A 64 2.31 -4.22 -15.35
N ASP A 65 2.19 -3.38 -16.38
CA ASP A 65 1.67 -3.76 -17.71
C ASP A 65 2.76 -4.02 -18.77
N SER A 66 4.03 -3.88 -18.38
CA SER A 66 5.23 -4.04 -19.20
C SER A 66 5.29 -3.12 -20.41
N ASP A 67 4.79 -1.89 -20.26
CA ASP A 67 4.88 -0.85 -21.29
C ASP A 67 6.20 -0.06 -21.28
N GLY A 68 7.08 -0.33 -20.31
CA GLY A 68 8.38 0.33 -20.14
C GLY A 68 8.34 1.56 -19.24
N ASN A 69 7.18 1.92 -18.66
CA ASN A 69 7.05 2.95 -17.64
C ASN A 69 6.72 2.32 -16.29
N ASP A 70 7.30 2.88 -15.22
CA ASP A 70 6.99 2.44 -13.88
C ASP A 70 5.60 2.95 -13.45
N ASP A 71 4.75 2.06 -12.95
CA ASP A 71 3.38 2.37 -12.52
C ASP A 71 3.29 2.68 -11.02
N ILE A 72 4.06 1.93 -10.23
CA ILE A 72 4.01 1.96 -8.77
C ILE A 72 5.42 2.01 -8.21
N LYS A 73 5.60 2.77 -7.12
CA LYS A 73 6.81 2.78 -6.31
C LYS A 73 6.50 2.28 -4.90
N LEU A 74 7.24 1.28 -4.44
CA LEU A 74 7.28 0.87 -3.05
C LEU A 74 8.52 1.46 -2.38
N THR A 75 8.36 1.96 -1.16
CA THR A 75 9.45 2.55 -0.37
C THR A 75 9.44 1.94 1.02
N SER A 76 10.60 1.47 1.46
CA SER A 76 10.90 1.13 2.85
C SER A 76 11.90 2.13 3.39
N GLU A 77 11.69 2.64 4.61
CA GLU A 77 12.60 3.58 5.23
C GLU A 77 12.47 3.55 6.76
N ILE A 78 13.55 3.92 7.45
CA ILE A 78 13.50 4.19 8.89
C ILE A 78 13.71 5.69 9.07
N TRP A 79 12.68 6.37 9.55
CA TRP A 79 12.74 7.77 9.96
C TRP A 79 13.15 7.86 11.42
N GLY A 80 13.42 9.07 11.89
CA GLY A 80 13.60 9.28 13.32
C GLY A 80 14.44 10.49 13.65
N SER A 81 14.73 10.61 14.93
CA SER A 81 15.71 11.54 15.45
C SER A 81 16.27 10.99 16.77
N PRO A 82 17.37 11.55 17.30
CA PRO A 82 17.89 11.13 18.60
C PRO A 82 16.88 11.20 19.75
N THR A 83 15.86 12.07 19.66
CA THR A 83 14.84 12.27 20.70
C THR A 83 13.54 11.50 20.45
N VAL A 84 13.29 11.08 19.21
CA VAL A 84 12.06 10.39 18.80
C VAL A 84 12.29 8.88 18.61
N GLY A 85 13.56 8.45 18.55
CA GLY A 85 13.93 7.09 18.22
C GLY A 85 13.78 6.79 16.72
N HIS A 86 13.82 5.51 16.38
CA HIS A 86 13.64 5.02 15.01
C HIS A 86 12.15 4.74 14.76
N ILE A 87 11.61 5.30 13.68
CA ILE A 87 10.23 5.13 13.22
C ILE A 87 10.27 4.43 11.85
N PRO A 88 10.12 3.11 11.83
CA PRO A 88 9.92 2.34 10.61
C PRO A 88 8.71 2.85 9.83
N LYS A 89 8.87 3.00 8.52
CA LYS A 89 7.81 3.44 7.62
C LYS A 89 7.91 2.69 6.29
N SER A 90 6.76 2.29 5.78
CA SER A 90 6.63 1.78 4.42
C SER A 90 5.45 2.42 3.70
N SER A 91 5.59 2.61 2.40
CA SER A 91 4.56 3.22 1.56
C SER A 91 4.53 2.64 0.16
N ILE A 92 3.36 2.78 -0.46
CA ILE A 92 3.12 2.50 -1.87
C ILE A 92 2.62 3.78 -2.53
N GLN A 93 3.23 4.15 -3.65
CA GLN A 93 2.92 5.37 -4.39
C GLN A 93 2.53 5.00 -5.83
N CYS A 94 1.39 5.50 -6.29
CA CYS A 94 1.09 5.52 -7.72
C CYS A 94 1.94 6.57 -8.43
N LEU A 95 2.59 6.20 -9.53
CA LEU A 95 3.43 7.10 -10.33
C LEU A 95 2.66 7.78 -11.48
N SER A 96 1.41 7.39 -11.69
CA SER A 96 0.50 7.93 -12.70
C SER A 96 -0.93 7.98 -12.18
N ASP A 97 -1.71 8.96 -12.64
CA ASP A 97 -3.15 9.08 -12.32
C ASP A 97 -3.98 7.92 -12.89
N ASN A 98 -3.44 7.25 -13.93
CA ASN A 98 -4.06 6.09 -14.55
C ASN A 98 -3.93 4.81 -13.71
N VAL A 99 -3.10 4.83 -12.66
CA VAL A 99 -2.86 3.70 -11.77
C VAL A 99 -3.49 4.01 -10.43
N GLN A 100 -4.34 3.11 -9.94
CA GLN A 100 -5.10 3.33 -8.72
C GLN A 100 -5.06 2.09 -7.83
N ILE A 101 -4.99 2.31 -6.53
CA ILE A 101 -4.95 1.26 -5.51
C ILE A 101 -6.35 1.08 -4.94
N ALA A 102 -6.76 -0.16 -4.74
CA ALA A 102 -8.04 -0.53 -4.13
C ALA A 102 -8.04 -0.28 -2.62
N GLY A 103 -9.13 0.28 -2.11
CA GLY A 103 -9.24 0.67 -0.71
C GLY A 103 -10.67 0.98 -0.29
N PHE A 104 -10.79 1.86 0.67
CA PHE A 104 -12.07 2.41 1.14
C PHE A 104 -11.85 3.77 1.78
N PHE A 105 -12.86 4.62 1.73
CA PHE A 105 -12.88 5.89 2.43
C PHE A 105 -13.50 5.73 3.83
N LYS A 106 -12.90 6.36 4.82
CA LYS A 106 -13.44 6.38 6.19
C LYS A 106 -13.16 7.70 6.90
N ILE A 107 -13.93 7.91 7.97
CA ILE A 107 -13.67 8.97 8.94
C ILE A 107 -12.56 8.47 9.87
N ASP A 108 -11.52 9.29 10.04
CA ASP A 108 -10.38 9.01 10.92
C ASP A 108 -10.36 10.02 12.06
N THR A 109 -10.60 9.55 13.28
CA THR A 109 -10.65 10.37 14.48
C THR A 109 -9.42 10.10 15.33
N SER A 110 -8.74 11.17 15.76
CA SER A 110 -7.64 11.12 16.70
C SER A 110 -8.13 11.53 18.09
N PHE A 111 -7.87 10.67 19.08
CA PHE A 111 -8.16 10.89 20.48
C PHE A 111 -6.87 11.19 21.24
N LEU A 112 -6.99 11.95 22.33
CA LEU A 112 -5.95 12.14 23.33
C LEU A 112 -6.42 11.50 24.63
N HIS A 113 -5.71 10.46 25.02
CA HIS A 113 -5.80 9.84 26.33
C HIS A 113 -4.65 10.35 27.21
N LYS A 114 -4.92 10.56 28.49
CA LYS A 114 -3.96 11.12 29.45
C LYS A 114 -3.83 10.22 30.66
N GLU A 115 -2.62 9.77 30.96
CA GLU A 115 -2.29 9.05 32.18
C GLU A 115 -1.29 9.86 33.01
N ILE A 116 -1.49 9.90 34.32
CA ILE A 116 -0.57 10.58 35.24
C ILE A 116 -0.17 9.59 36.33
N ASP A 117 1.10 9.21 36.34
CA ASP A 117 1.69 8.40 37.39
C ASP A 117 2.51 9.27 38.34
N THR A 118 2.34 9.06 39.64
CA THR A 118 3.08 9.81 40.66
C THR A 118 3.85 8.86 41.57
N THR A 119 5.16 9.06 41.67
CA THR A 119 6.04 8.34 42.58
C THR A 119 6.57 9.29 43.65
N VAL A 120 6.34 8.95 44.92
CA VAL A 120 6.79 9.78 46.06
C VAL A 120 8.06 9.19 46.65
N GLY A 121 9.17 9.92 46.52
CA GLY A 121 10.44 9.62 47.14
C GLY A 121 10.64 10.36 48.47
N PRO A 122 11.76 10.09 49.18
CA PRO A 122 12.03 10.71 50.48
C PRO A 122 12.18 12.24 50.45
N ASN A 123 12.67 12.79 49.33
CA ASN A 123 13.00 14.21 49.17
C ASN A 123 12.36 14.87 47.93
N ASN A 124 11.66 14.09 47.11
CA ASN A 124 11.10 14.56 45.84
C ASN A 124 9.88 13.73 45.41
N ILE A 125 8.99 14.37 44.68
CA ILE A 125 7.87 13.77 43.96
C ILE A 125 8.28 13.68 42.48
N VAL A 126 8.08 12.52 41.86
CA VAL A 126 8.25 12.34 40.43
C VAL A 126 6.87 12.15 39.80
N ILE A 127 6.52 12.98 38.83
CA ILE A 127 5.27 12.91 38.08
C ILE A 127 5.62 12.51 36.64
N ASN A 128 5.01 11.45 36.14
CA ASN A 128 5.06 11.06 34.74
C ASN A 128 3.69 11.34 34.12
N ASP A 129 3.64 12.36 33.26
CA ASP A 129 2.44 12.76 32.52
C ASP A 129 2.55 12.21 31.09
N SER A 130 1.75 11.19 30.78
CA SER A 130 1.78 10.49 29.49
C SER A 130 0.56 10.86 28.65
N LEU A 131 0.82 11.46 27.48
CA LEU A 131 -0.16 11.90 26.50
C LEU A 131 -0.18 10.91 25.32
N PHE A 132 -1.21 10.07 25.25
CA PHE A 132 -1.38 9.07 24.21
C PHE A 132 -2.30 9.59 23.10
N TYR A 133 -1.77 9.73 21.90
CA TYR A 133 -2.51 10.06 20.69
C TYR A 133 -2.89 8.78 19.96
N THR A 134 -4.17 8.46 19.93
CA THR A 134 -4.68 7.19 19.41
C THR A 134 -5.74 7.42 18.34
N CYS A 135 -6.03 6.39 17.56
CA CYS A 135 -7.10 6.38 16.55
C CYS A 135 -8.39 5.67 17.03
N HIS A 136 -8.39 5.20 18.27
CA HIS A 136 -9.53 4.63 18.96
C HIS A 136 -9.63 5.23 20.36
N GLN A 137 -10.86 5.43 20.84
CA GLN A 137 -11.10 5.91 22.18
C GLN A 137 -10.75 4.81 23.20
N ILE A 138 -9.85 5.10 24.14
CA ILE A 138 -9.46 4.19 25.22
C ILE A 138 -10.43 4.37 26.38
N ASP A 139 -10.69 5.62 26.77
CA ASP A 139 -11.59 6.00 27.84
C ASP A 139 -12.68 6.98 27.36
N PRO A 140 -13.93 6.88 27.86
CA PRO A 140 -14.99 7.84 27.53
C PRO A 140 -14.65 9.32 27.80
N SER A 141 -13.69 9.61 28.66
CA SER A 141 -13.20 10.95 28.98
C SER A 141 -12.12 11.48 28.03
N ASP A 142 -11.64 10.66 27.08
CA ASP A 142 -10.63 11.06 26.10
C ASP A 142 -11.09 12.26 25.26
N SER A 143 -10.14 13.16 24.98
CA SER A 143 -10.42 14.34 24.17
C SER A 143 -10.30 14.03 22.69
N ILE A 144 -11.30 14.41 21.89
CA ILE A 144 -11.18 14.37 20.42
C ILE A 144 -10.25 15.51 19.99
N ILE A 145 -9.11 15.17 19.40
CA ILE A 145 -8.12 16.13 18.90
C ILE A 145 -8.45 16.54 17.47
N LYS A 146 -8.80 15.58 16.62
CA LYS A 146 -9.03 15.83 15.19
C LYS A 146 -9.98 14.80 14.61
N ILE A 147 -10.85 15.26 13.71
CA ILE A 147 -11.67 14.40 12.85
C ILE A 147 -11.29 14.72 11.41
N LYS A 148 -10.89 13.70 10.66
CA LYS A 148 -10.65 13.78 9.20
C LYS A 148 -11.73 12.99 8.48
N TYR A 149 -12.35 13.62 7.50
CA TYR A 149 -13.31 12.96 6.61
C TYR A 149 -12.58 12.46 5.35
N ASP A 150 -13.18 11.46 4.69
CA ASP A 150 -12.73 10.93 3.40
C ASP A 150 -11.25 10.52 3.37
N VAL A 151 -10.78 9.92 4.48
CA VAL A 151 -9.43 9.36 4.55
C VAL A 151 -9.44 8.01 3.84
N PHE A 152 -8.70 7.93 2.74
CA PHE A 152 -8.52 6.68 2.01
C PHE A 152 -7.57 5.74 2.77
N LYS A 153 -7.97 4.48 2.91
CA LYS A 153 -7.13 3.41 3.46
C LYS A 153 -7.09 2.26 2.47
N ILE A 154 -5.94 1.60 2.41
CA ILE A 154 -5.79 0.40 1.59
C ILE A 154 -6.69 -0.72 2.13
N SER A 155 -7.23 -1.54 1.23
CA SER A 155 -7.97 -2.75 1.60
C SER A 155 -7.07 -3.95 1.30
N PRO A 156 -6.35 -4.50 2.30
CA PRO A 156 -5.61 -5.74 2.12
C PRO A 156 -6.59 -6.86 1.75
N LYS A 157 -6.24 -7.64 0.72
CA LYS A 157 -7.05 -8.75 0.23
C LYS A 157 -6.37 -10.08 0.52
N ASP A 158 -7.18 -11.10 0.74
CA ASP A 158 -6.76 -12.49 0.79
C ASP A 158 -6.89 -13.16 -0.58
N LYS A 159 -6.21 -14.30 -0.73
CA LYS A 159 -6.36 -15.12 -1.95
C LYS A 159 -7.83 -15.55 -2.10
N ASN A 160 -8.34 -15.47 -3.33
CA ASN A 160 -9.72 -15.72 -3.72
C ASN A 160 -10.75 -14.64 -3.33
N ASP A 161 -10.33 -13.55 -2.69
CA ASP A 161 -11.18 -12.37 -2.59
C ASP A 161 -11.51 -11.85 -3.98
N VAL A 162 -12.67 -11.21 -4.11
CA VAL A 162 -13.10 -10.61 -5.37
C VAL A 162 -12.71 -9.13 -5.37
N LEU A 163 -12.06 -8.70 -6.46
CA LEU A 163 -11.84 -7.31 -6.80
C LEU A 163 -12.74 -6.95 -7.98
N THR A 164 -13.47 -5.84 -7.88
CA THR A 164 -14.40 -5.38 -8.91
C THR A 164 -14.07 -3.97 -9.37
N ARG A 165 -14.45 -3.60 -10.60
CA ARG A 165 -14.28 -2.22 -11.11
C ARG A 165 -15.03 -1.16 -10.30
N SER A 166 -16.10 -1.57 -9.59
CA SER A 166 -16.92 -0.72 -8.73
C SER A 166 -16.37 -0.54 -7.32
N ASP A 167 -15.27 -1.21 -6.96
CA ASP A 167 -14.61 -0.97 -5.67
C ASP A 167 -14.05 0.47 -5.61
N ASP A 168 -13.76 0.97 -4.41
CA ASP A 168 -13.12 2.27 -4.27
C ASP A 168 -11.64 2.19 -4.68
N PHE A 169 -11.23 3.08 -5.57
CA PHE A 169 -9.85 3.20 -6.05
C PHE A 169 -9.32 4.62 -5.89
N LYS A 170 -8.04 4.75 -5.57
CA LYS A 170 -7.36 6.06 -5.50
C LYS A 170 -5.94 6.00 -6.04
N SER A 171 -5.54 7.01 -6.80
CA SER A 171 -4.13 7.27 -7.11
C SER A 171 -3.58 8.22 -6.05
N ASP A 172 -2.66 7.74 -5.21
CA ASP A 172 -2.09 8.51 -4.10
C ASP A 172 -0.78 7.86 -3.62
N ASN A 173 -0.12 8.52 -2.66
CA ASN A 173 0.89 7.91 -1.82
C ASN A 173 0.24 7.41 -0.51
N ILE A 174 0.17 6.09 -0.35
CA ILE A 174 -0.48 5.43 0.77
C ILE A 174 0.58 4.84 1.69
N THR A 175 0.53 5.21 2.95
CA THR A 175 1.36 4.59 3.98
C THR A 175 0.82 3.20 4.30
N LEU A 176 1.65 2.18 4.09
CA LEU A 176 1.33 0.79 4.43
C LEU A 176 1.55 0.54 5.93
N LEU A 177 2.63 1.10 6.46
CA LEU A 177 2.99 1.01 7.86
C LEU A 177 3.67 2.30 8.33
N PHE A 178 3.31 2.74 9.53
CA PHE A 178 3.98 3.81 10.25
C PHE A 178 3.91 3.49 11.72
N ASP A 179 5.03 3.06 12.30
CA ASP A 179 5.00 2.54 13.66
C ASP A 179 4.75 3.64 14.71
N THR A 180 4.50 3.18 15.94
CA THR A 180 4.37 4.06 17.11
C THR A 180 5.61 4.92 17.26
N SER A 181 5.42 6.22 17.47
CA SER A 181 6.50 7.12 17.81
C SER A 181 6.34 7.66 19.23
N PHE A 182 7.47 7.81 19.91
CA PHE A 182 7.55 8.33 21.27
C PHE A 182 8.51 9.51 21.25
N TYR A 183 8.17 10.60 21.93
CA TYR A 183 9.16 11.63 22.21
C TYR A 183 8.96 12.28 23.57
N ASP A 184 10.10 12.59 24.21
CA ASP A 184 10.15 13.44 25.38
C ASP A 184 9.74 14.85 24.98
N SER A 185 8.70 15.36 25.62
CA SER A 185 8.15 16.68 25.29
C SER A 185 8.95 17.76 25.99
N TYR A 186 9.13 17.60 27.30
CA TYR A 186 9.91 18.45 28.20
C TYR A 186 9.85 17.87 29.62
N PHE A 187 10.69 18.41 30.51
CA PHE A 187 10.60 18.15 31.95
C PHE A 187 10.56 19.47 32.72
N GLU A 188 9.82 19.50 33.82
CA GLU A 188 9.76 20.64 34.74
C GLU A 188 10.34 20.23 36.09
N ILE A 189 11.12 21.13 36.72
CA ILE A 189 11.72 20.89 38.03
C ILE A 189 11.31 22.02 38.97
N SER A 190 10.67 21.65 40.07
CA SER A 190 10.50 22.47 41.28
C SER A 190 11.40 21.93 42.40
N PRO A 191 11.53 22.63 43.54
CA PRO A 191 12.38 22.20 44.65
C PRO A 191 12.05 20.81 45.21
N ASP A 192 10.80 20.38 45.07
CA ASP A 192 10.27 19.12 45.61
C ASP A 192 9.67 18.20 44.55
N THR A 193 9.57 18.64 43.29
CA THR A 193 8.86 17.91 42.23
C THR A 193 9.66 17.90 40.93
N VAL A 194 9.71 16.75 40.29
CA VAL A 194 10.18 16.59 38.91
C VAL A 194 9.01 16.04 38.10
N MET A 195 8.62 16.73 37.04
CA MET A 195 7.57 16.30 36.13
C MET A 195 8.18 15.98 34.76
N PHE A 196 7.91 14.79 34.25
CA PHE A 196 8.22 14.38 32.89
C PHE A 196 6.94 14.35 32.07
N VAL A 197 6.96 14.96 30.87
CA VAL A 197 5.83 14.92 29.94
C VAL A 197 6.21 14.14 28.70
N TYR A 198 5.47 13.07 28.44
CA TYR A 198 5.68 12.15 27.32
C TYR A 198 4.56 12.30 26.29
N ASN A 199 4.90 12.44 25.01
CA ASN A 199 3.93 12.27 23.94
C ASN A 199 4.15 10.92 23.25
N ILE A 200 3.10 10.12 23.19
CA ILE A 200 3.09 8.77 22.62
C ILE A 200 2.07 8.75 21.47
N PHE A 201 2.53 8.51 20.24
CA PHE A 201 1.67 8.44 19.06
C PHE A 201 1.46 7.01 18.63
N LEU A 202 0.29 6.46 18.96
CA LEU A 202 -0.15 5.14 18.53
C LEU A 202 -0.79 5.27 17.14
N ASN A 203 0.06 5.36 16.12
CA ASN A 203 -0.34 5.60 14.73
C ASN A 203 -0.86 4.34 14.04
N ASP A 204 -1.87 3.64 14.57
CA ASP A 204 -2.16 2.34 13.97
C ASP A 204 -3.57 1.77 14.22
N CYS A 205 -4.55 2.22 13.43
CA CYS A 205 -5.84 1.51 13.37
C CYS A 205 -6.09 0.84 12.03
N TYR A 206 -5.30 1.17 10.99
CA TYR A 206 -5.57 0.75 9.62
C TYR A 206 -4.27 0.58 8.82
N THR A 207 -3.22 0.04 9.44
CA THR A 207 -2.05 -0.38 8.66
C THR A 207 -2.34 -1.67 7.91
N PHE A 208 -1.51 -1.89 6.91
CA PHE A 208 -1.42 -3.18 6.26
C PHE A 208 -0.97 -4.24 7.30
N PRO A 209 -1.51 -5.48 7.25
CA PRO A 209 -1.16 -6.53 8.20
C PRO A 209 0.34 -6.81 8.25
N ARG A 210 0.87 -6.97 9.47
CA ARG A 210 2.26 -7.36 9.72
C ARG A 210 2.39 -8.89 9.74
N ASP A 211 3.54 -9.39 9.35
CA ASP A 211 3.94 -10.82 9.37
C ASP A 211 3.01 -11.75 8.57
N GLU A 212 2.26 -11.19 7.63
CA GLU A 212 1.37 -11.91 6.73
C GLU A 212 1.61 -11.50 5.28
N ILE A 213 1.48 -12.45 4.35
CA ILE A 213 1.45 -12.15 2.92
C ILE A 213 0.01 -11.87 2.52
N LYS A 214 -0.23 -10.66 2.02
CA LYS A 214 -1.54 -10.19 1.55
C LYS A 214 -1.41 -9.64 0.13
N TYR A 215 -2.55 -9.26 -0.42
CA TYR A 215 -2.65 -8.69 -1.75
C TYR A 215 -3.15 -7.25 -1.68
N ILE A 216 -2.63 -6.40 -2.56
CA ILE A 216 -3.15 -5.06 -2.84
C ILE A 216 -3.83 -5.12 -4.19
N GLY A 217 -5.13 -4.80 -4.25
CA GLY A 217 -5.84 -4.68 -5.53
C GLY A 217 -5.43 -3.41 -6.28
N ILE A 218 -5.28 -3.51 -7.60
CA ILE A 218 -4.87 -2.41 -8.47
C ILE A 218 -5.86 -2.27 -9.63
N LYS A 219 -6.06 -1.04 -10.10
CA LYS A 219 -6.72 -0.72 -11.37
C LYS A 219 -5.81 0.14 -12.23
N ILE A 220 -5.66 -0.22 -13.50
CA ILE A 220 -4.94 0.57 -14.50
C ILE A 220 -5.94 0.96 -15.59
N THR A 221 -6.01 2.24 -15.93
CA THR A 221 -6.85 2.74 -17.03
C THR A 221 -5.98 3.24 -18.17
N LYS A 222 -6.01 2.57 -19.32
CA LYS A 222 -5.19 2.93 -20.49
C LYS A 222 -6.02 2.86 -21.75
N ASN A 223 -6.01 3.94 -22.53
CA ASN A 223 -6.84 4.07 -23.73
C ASN A 223 -8.32 3.73 -23.47
N GLU A 224 -8.87 4.23 -22.36
CA GLU A 224 -10.25 3.99 -21.92
C GLU A 224 -10.58 2.54 -21.52
N ILE A 225 -9.58 1.65 -21.50
CA ILE A 225 -9.73 0.27 -21.03
C ILE A 225 -9.24 0.18 -19.59
N GLU A 226 -10.12 -0.27 -18.70
CA GLU A 226 -9.78 -0.56 -17.30
C GLU A 226 -9.33 -2.01 -17.13
N LYS A 227 -8.15 -2.19 -16.57
CA LYS A 227 -7.60 -3.50 -16.21
C LYS A 227 -7.47 -3.61 -14.70
N LEU A 228 -7.93 -4.72 -14.15
CA LEU A 228 -7.79 -5.06 -12.75
C LEU A 228 -6.56 -5.94 -12.53
N GLY A 229 -5.93 -5.77 -11.37
CA GLY A 229 -4.72 -6.48 -11.01
C GLY A 229 -4.52 -6.56 -9.51
N TRP A 230 -3.40 -7.15 -9.13
CA TRP A 230 -2.98 -7.21 -7.73
C TRP A 230 -1.46 -7.25 -7.58
N ILE A 231 -0.97 -6.81 -6.43
CA ILE A 231 0.42 -6.99 -5.98
C ILE A 231 0.39 -7.85 -4.72
N LYS A 232 1.18 -8.91 -4.69
CA LYS A 232 1.33 -9.79 -3.54
C LYS A 232 2.59 -9.43 -2.76
N LEU A 233 2.41 -9.02 -1.51
CA LEU A 233 3.50 -8.59 -0.64
C LEU A 233 3.23 -8.93 0.83
N GLY A 234 4.28 -8.88 1.65
CA GLY A 234 4.19 -8.97 3.10
C GLY A 234 5.08 -7.93 3.77
N LEU A 235 4.67 -7.46 4.95
CA LEU A 235 5.45 -6.56 5.80
C LEU A 235 6.02 -7.35 6.97
N PHE A 236 7.35 -7.32 7.15
CA PHE A 236 8.07 -8.10 8.18
C PHE A 236 9.04 -7.21 8.96
N ASP A 237 9.29 -7.54 10.23
CA ASP A 237 10.25 -6.86 11.11
C ASP A 237 10.22 -5.33 10.97
N THR A 238 9.02 -4.77 11.21
CA THR A 238 8.67 -3.34 11.31
C THR A 238 8.90 -2.43 10.10
N SER A 239 9.77 -2.73 9.13
CA SER A 239 9.88 -1.94 7.88
C SER A 239 10.03 -2.76 6.61
N ARG A 240 10.42 -4.04 6.70
CA ARG A 240 10.81 -4.78 5.51
C ARG A 240 9.60 -5.16 4.67
N ILE A 241 9.70 -4.92 3.37
CA ILE A 241 8.66 -5.28 2.41
C ILE A 241 9.15 -6.46 1.58
N LEU A 242 8.53 -7.63 1.72
CA LEU A 242 8.73 -8.75 0.80
C LEU A 242 7.76 -8.61 -0.37
N ILE A 243 8.28 -8.42 -1.57
CA ILE A 243 7.49 -8.39 -2.81
C ILE A 243 7.66 -9.74 -3.52
N VAL A 244 6.55 -10.44 -3.72
CA VAL A 244 6.54 -11.78 -4.31
C VAL A 244 6.31 -11.69 -5.81
N GLU A 245 5.14 -11.19 -6.20
CA GLU A 245 4.69 -11.14 -7.60
C GLU A 245 3.57 -10.10 -7.76
N SER A 246 3.35 -9.66 -9.00
CA SER A 246 2.20 -8.85 -9.41
C SER A 246 1.49 -9.50 -10.58
N ALA A 247 0.21 -9.14 -10.77
CA ALA A 247 -0.56 -9.59 -11.90
C ALA A 247 -1.54 -8.50 -12.38
N ILE A 248 -1.74 -8.39 -13.69
CA ILE A 248 -2.71 -7.48 -14.31
C ILE A 248 -3.45 -8.23 -15.43
N GLN A 249 -4.73 -7.93 -15.67
CA GLN A 249 -5.47 -8.49 -16.79
C GLN A 249 -4.78 -8.23 -18.15
N HIS A 250 -4.86 -9.20 -19.06
CA HIS A 250 -4.41 -9.05 -20.45
C HIS A 250 -5.11 -7.92 -21.20
#